data_AF-A0A091UFH3-F1
#
_entry.id   AF-A0A091UFH3-F1
#
_cell.length_a   1.000
_cell.length_b   1.000
_cell.length_c   1.000
_cell.angle_alpha   90.00
_cell.angle_beta   90.00
_cell.angle_gamma   90.00
#
_symmetry.space_group_name_H-M   'P 1'
#
loop_
_entity.id
_entity.type
_entity.pdbx_description
1 polymer ?
#
loop_
_entity_poly.entity_id
_entity_poly.type
_entity_poly.pdbx_seq_one_letter_code
_entity_poly.pdbx_strand_id
1 'polypeptide(L)'
;ARKFTDKHEWISIENGIGTVGISNFAQEALGDVVYCSLPEIGTKLSKHDEFGALESVKAASELYSPLTGEVTEINAALADNPGLVNKSCYQDGWLIKMTV
;
A
#
# COMPACT_ATOMS: atom_id res chain seq x y z
N ALA A 1 -5.81 -0.94 15.59
CA ALA A 1 -6.51 0.28 15.13
C ALA A 1 -5.77 0.86 13.93
N ARG A 2 -6.49 1.32 12.89
CA ARG A 2 -5.88 1.89 11.69
C ARG A 2 -5.43 3.33 11.92
N LYS A 3 -4.21 3.66 11.48
CA LYS A 3 -3.65 5.01 11.47
C LYS A 3 -3.42 5.45 10.02
N PHE A 4 -3.33 6.76 9.79
CA PHE A 4 -3.19 7.36 8.47
C PHE A 4 -1.99 8.29 8.42
N THR A 5 -1.44 8.47 7.22
CA THR A 5 -0.40 9.46 6.92
C THR A 5 -1.00 10.68 6.22
N ASP A 6 -0.25 11.78 6.14
CA ASP A 6 -0.63 12.97 5.37
C ASP A 6 -0.67 12.71 3.86
N LYS A 7 -0.03 11.62 3.40
CA LYS A 7 -0.02 11.17 2.00
C LYS A 7 -1.13 10.17 1.68
N HIS A 8 -2.12 10.04 2.57
CA HIS A 8 -3.29 9.19 2.37
C HIS A 8 -2.99 7.69 2.32
N GLU A 9 -1.87 7.25 2.87
CA GLU A 9 -1.63 5.83 3.21
C GLU A 9 -2.25 5.52 4.58
N TRP A 10 -2.49 4.23 4.82
CA TRP A 10 -2.89 3.72 6.13
C TRP A 10 -2.03 2.55 6.57
N ILE A 11 -1.93 2.36 7.90
CA ILE A 11 -1.33 1.19 8.52
C ILE A 11 -2.21 0.66 9.66
N SER A 12 -2.38 -0.66 9.72
CA SER A 12 -2.99 -1.36 10.86
C SER A 12 -1.99 -2.35 11.42
N ILE A 13 -1.68 -2.25 12.71
CA ILE A 13 -0.67 -3.06 13.38
C ILE A 13 -1.35 -4.11 14.25
N GLU A 14 -0.94 -5.36 14.06
CA GLU A 14 -1.30 -6.52 14.88
C GLU A 14 -0.05 -7.37 15.12
N ASN A 15 0.26 -7.66 16.39
CA ASN A 15 1.39 -8.53 16.78
C ASN A 15 2.74 -8.15 16.16
N GLY A 16 3.04 -6.85 16.04
CA GLY A 16 4.30 -6.36 15.46
C GLY A 16 4.34 -6.38 13.92
N ILE A 17 3.24 -6.74 13.27
CA ILE A 17 3.10 -6.71 11.81
C ILE A 17 2.14 -5.59 11.42
N GLY A 18 2.64 -4.67 10.61
CA GLY A 18 1.89 -3.58 10.01
C GLY A 18 1.39 -3.97 8.64
N THR A 19 0.07 -3.98 8.43
CA THR A 19 -0.53 -4.06 7.10
C THR A 19 -0.72 -2.65 6.57
N VAL A 20 -0.24 -2.38 5.35
CA VAL A 20 -0.23 -1.05 4.72
C VAL A 20 -1.10 -1.04 3.47
N GLY A 21 -1.81 0.07 3.23
CA GLY A 21 -2.54 0.33 1.99
C GLY A 21 -2.82 1.81 1.79
N ILE A 22 -3.65 2.16 0.79
CA ILE A 22 -4.09 3.55 0.57
C ILE A 22 -5.52 3.78 1.02
N SER A 23 -5.86 5.02 1.36
CA SER A 23 -7.20 5.39 1.82
C SER A 23 -8.22 5.47 0.67
N ASN A 24 -9.50 5.54 1.02
CA ASN A 24 -10.57 5.76 0.04
C ASN A 24 -10.39 7.06 -0.74
N PHE A 25 -9.89 8.12 -0.09
CA PHE A 25 -9.62 9.38 -0.76
C PHE A 25 -8.55 9.23 -1.85
N ALA A 26 -7.47 8.51 -1.55
CA ALA A 26 -6.38 8.29 -2.50
C ALA A 26 -6.85 7.49 -3.73
N GLN A 27 -7.62 6.41 -3.53
CA GLN A 27 -8.09 5.61 -4.66
C GLN A 27 -9.09 6.37 -5.54
N GLU A 28 -9.96 7.21 -4.95
CA GLU A 28 -10.86 8.08 -5.72
C GLU A 28 -10.09 9.13 -6.53
N ALA A 29 -9.04 9.70 -5.94
CA ALA A 29 -8.19 10.68 -6.61
C ALA A 29 -7.41 10.08 -7.79
N LEU A 30 -6.92 8.84 -7.65
CA LEU A 30 -6.27 8.10 -8.74
C LEU A 30 -7.27 7.70 -9.83
N GLY A 31 -8.47 7.24 -9.43
CA GLY A 31 -9.38 6.54 -10.32
C GLY A 31 -8.97 5.08 -10.50
N ASP A 32 -9.44 4.45 -11.58
CA ASP A 32 -9.28 3.01 -11.80
C ASP A 32 -7.80 2.61 -11.87
N VAL A 33 -7.35 1.89 -10.84
CA VAL A 33 -5.98 1.38 -10.72
C VAL A 33 -5.81 0.22 -11.69
N VAL A 34 -4.80 0.33 -12.55
CA VAL A 34 -4.48 -0.65 -13.60
C VAL A 34 -3.16 -1.38 -13.34
N TYR A 35 -2.32 -0.88 -12.43
CA TYR A 35 -1.05 -1.52 -12.10
C TYR A 35 -0.59 -1.14 -10.68
N CYS A 36 0.04 -2.10 -9.99
CA CYS A 36 0.61 -1.94 -8.66
C CYS A 36 2.06 -2.39 -8.67
N SER A 37 3.00 -1.45 -8.57
CA SER A 37 4.42 -1.75 -8.36
C SER A 37 4.67 -1.89 -6.86
N LEU A 38 5.02 -3.10 -6.42
CA LEU A 38 5.26 -3.44 -5.02
C LEU A 38 6.72 -3.88 -4.80
N PRO A 39 7.27 -3.72 -3.59
CA PRO A 39 8.65 -4.06 -3.28
C PRO A 39 8.81 -5.57 -3.15
N GLU A 40 10.05 -6.05 -3.11
CA GLU A 40 10.33 -7.46 -2.81
C GLU A 40 10.17 -7.76 -1.32
N ILE A 41 9.77 -8.99 -0.99
CA ILE A 41 9.83 -9.49 0.39
C ILE A 41 11.28 -9.48 0.87
N GLY A 42 11.51 -8.99 2.10
CA GLY A 42 12.85 -8.77 2.66
C GLY A 42 13.40 -7.36 2.44
N THR A 43 12.70 -6.51 1.67
CA THR A 43 13.08 -5.09 1.52
C THR A 43 13.01 -4.38 2.86
N LYS A 44 14.11 -3.73 3.25
CA LYS A 44 14.17 -2.86 4.43
C LYS A 44 13.76 -1.46 4.04
N LEU A 45 12.79 -0.90 4.76
CA LEU A 45 12.24 0.42 4.52
C LEU A 45 12.46 1.29 5.75
N SER A 46 12.89 2.53 5.55
CA SER A 46 12.77 3.59 6.54
C SER A 46 11.43 4.29 6.40
N LYS A 47 10.95 4.92 7.46
CA LYS A 47 9.81 5.83 7.36
C LYS A 47 10.07 6.88 6.28
N HIS A 48 9.09 7.08 5.39
CA HIS A 48 9.14 7.96 4.23
C HIS A 48 9.98 7.47 3.04
N ASP A 49 10.57 6.27 3.10
CA ASP A 49 11.14 5.67 1.90
C ASP A 49 10.02 5.33 0.91
N GLU A 50 10.28 5.59 -0.37
CA GLU A 50 9.44 5.09 -1.45
C GLU A 50 9.57 3.56 -1.51
N PHE A 51 8.44 2.87 -1.53
CA PHE A 51 8.43 1.40 -1.62
C PHE A 51 7.75 0.87 -2.87
N GLY A 52 7.12 1.73 -3.66
CA GLY A 52 6.35 1.32 -4.83
C GLY A 52 5.52 2.45 -5.42
N ALA A 53 4.64 2.09 -6.34
CA ALA A 53 3.74 3.03 -7.00
C ALA A 53 2.42 2.36 -7.41
N LEU A 54 1.35 3.14 -7.47
CA LEU A 54 0.08 2.76 -8.07
C LEU A 54 -0.12 3.55 -9.36
N GLU A 55 -0.47 2.86 -10.43
CA GLU A 55 -0.80 3.49 -11.71
C GLU A 55 -2.28 3.29 -12.04
N SER A 56 -2.88 4.35 -12.55
CA SER A 56 -4.24 4.40 -13.07
C SER A 56 -4.21 4.89 -14.52
N VAL A 57 -5.36 4.88 -15.19
CA VAL A 57 -5.49 5.50 -16.52
C VAL A 57 -5.24 7.01 -16.50
N LYS A 58 -5.37 7.66 -15.34
CA LYS A 58 -5.29 9.13 -15.20
C LYS A 58 -3.94 9.62 -14.67
N ALA A 59 -3.34 8.87 -13.76
CA ALA A 59 -2.18 9.30 -12.99
C ALA A 59 -1.41 8.10 -12.40
N ALA A 60 -0.18 8.37 -11.98
CA ALA A 60 0.58 7.52 -11.09
C ALA A 60 0.74 8.20 -9.72
N SER A 61 0.83 7.42 -8.65
CA SER A 61 1.17 7.88 -7.30
C SER A 61 2.27 7.03 -6.73
N GLU A 62 3.36 7.65 -6.29
CA GLU A 62 4.35 6.96 -5.46
C GLU A 62 3.74 6.60 -4.10
N LEU A 63 4.26 5.53 -3.49
CA LEU A 63 3.85 5.00 -2.20
C LEU A 63 5.00 5.12 -1.20
N TYR A 64 4.72 5.69 -0.02
CA TYR A 64 5.75 5.93 0.99
C TYR A 64 5.52 5.12 2.26
N SER A 65 6.60 4.56 2.81
CA SER A 65 6.50 3.70 3.97
C SER A 65 6.06 4.50 5.19
N PRO A 66 4.98 4.10 5.89
CA PRO A 66 4.48 4.84 7.05
C PRO A 66 5.40 4.70 8.28
N LEU A 67 6.23 3.65 8.34
CA LEU A 67 7.13 3.32 9.44
C LEU A 67 8.43 2.67 8.94
N THR A 68 9.42 2.53 9.82
CA THR A 68 10.65 1.78 9.54
C THR A 68 10.41 0.29 9.82
N GLY A 69 10.89 -0.59 8.95
CA GLY A 69 10.71 -2.03 9.09
C GLY A 69 11.21 -2.85 7.91
N GLU A 70 10.77 -4.09 7.81
CA GLU A 70 11.11 -5.03 6.73
C GLU A 70 9.83 -5.62 6.12
N VAL A 71 9.73 -5.63 4.79
CA VAL A 71 8.59 -6.20 4.07
C VAL A 71 8.55 -7.72 4.29
N THR A 72 7.42 -8.21 4.77
CA THR A 72 7.20 -9.65 5.06
C THR A 72 6.24 -10.30 4.08
N GLU A 73 5.35 -9.53 3.46
CA GLU A 73 4.36 -10.03 2.52
C GLU A 73 3.96 -8.92 1.53
N ILE A 74 3.65 -9.31 0.29
CA ILE A 74 3.00 -8.45 -0.70
C ILE A 74 1.67 -9.06 -1.12
N ASN A 75 0.72 -8.22 -1.50
CA ASN A 75 -0.56 -8.71 -1.97
C ASN A 75 -0.48 -9.20 -3.43
N ALA A 76 -0.16 -10.48 -3.59
CA ALA A 76 -0.01 -11.11 -4.90
C ALA A 76 -1.27 -11.03 -5.78
N ALA A 77 -2.47 -10.87 -5.19
CA ALA A 77 -3.71 -10.73 -5.95
C ALA A 77 -3.76 -9.45 -6.80
N LEU A 78 -2.95 -8.44 -6.48
CA LEU A 78 -2.91 -7.17 -7.21
C LEU A 78 -2.23 -7.27 -8.57
N ALA A 79 -1.47 -8.32 -8.83
CA ALA A 79 -0.90 -8.58 -10.16
C ALA A 79 -2.02 -8.87 -11.19
N ASP A 80 -3.01 -9.67 -10.81
CA ASP A 80 -4.13 -10.05 -11.69
C ASP A 80 -5.37 -9.15 -11.50
N ASN A 81 -5.51 -8.50 -10.34
CA ASN A 81 -6.68 -7.71 -9.98
C ASN A 81 -6.31 -6.41 -9.25
N PRO A 82 -5.63 -5.46 -9.94
CA PRO A 82 -5.23 -4.18 -9.35
C PRO A 82 -6.42 -3.35 -8.86
N GLY A 83 -7.60 -3.51 -9.47
CA GLY A 83 -8.85 -2.85 -9.05
C GLY A 83 -9.36 -3.24 -7.66
N LEU A 84 -8.76 -4.23 -6.97
CA LEU A 84 -9.00 -4.45 -5.54
C LEU A 84 -8.64 -3.23 -4.70
N VAL A 85 -7.65 -2.44 -5.14
CA VAL A 85 -7.30 -1.17 -4.49
C VAL A 85 -8.50 -0.23 -4.51
N ASN A 86 -9.23 -0.12 -5.62
CA ASN A 86 -10.43 0.71 -5.68
C ASN A 86 -11.61 0.12 -4.89
N LYS A 87 -11.85 -1.19 -5.03
CA LYS A 87 -13.05 -1.87 -4.48
C LYS A 87 -12.97 -2.13 -2.98
N SER A 88 -11.76 -2.32 -2.46
CA SER A 88 -11.53 -2.87 -1.12
C SER A 88 -10.25 -2.30 -0.50
N CYS A 89 -9.96 -1.00 -0.68
CA CYS A 89 -8.73 -0.31 -0.22
C CYS A 89 -8.34 -0.54 1.26
N TYR A 90 -9.32 -0.93 2.08
CA TYR A 90 -9.18 -1.17 3.51
C TYR A 90 -9.21 -2.65 3.92
N GLN A 91 -9.48 -3.56 3.00
CA GLN A 91 -9.50 -5.00 3.26
C GLN A 91 -8.64 -5.69 2.20
N ASP A 92 -9.23 -6.17 1.12
CA ASP A 92 -8.55 -7.00 0.12
C ASP A 92 -7.55 -6.24 -0.77
N GLY A 93 -7.62 -4.91 -0.77
CA GLY A 93 -6.73 -4.00 -1.50
C GLY A 93 -5.52 -3.52 -0.69
N TRP A 94 -5.13 -4.22 0.38
CA TRP A 94 -3.86 -3.97 1.07
C TRP A 94 -2.68 -4.19 0.13
N LEU A 95 -1.54 -3.52 0.38
CA LEU A 95 -0.40 -3.49 -0.54
C LEU A 95 0.75 -4.36 -0.02
N ILE A 96 1.21 -4.08 1.19
CA ILE A 96 2.32 -4.80 1.84
C ILE A 96 1.98 -5.11 3.30
N LYS A 97 2.67 -6.10 3.86
CA LYS A 97 2.85 -6.26 5.30
C LYS A 97 4.32 -6.10 5.65
N MET A 98 4.61 -5.50 6.79
CA MET A 98 5.97 -5.26 7.26
C MET A 98 6.09 -5.45 8.76
N THR A 99 7.28 -5.82 9.25
CA THR A 99 7.59 -5.72 10.68
C THR A 99 7.63 -4.26 11.11
N VAL A 100 7.31 -3.99 12.37
CA VAL A 100 7.25 -2.64 12.95
C VAL A 100 7.99 -2.57 14.28
#